data_AF-A0A4V2AGV6-F1
#
_entry.id   AF-A0A4V2AGV6-F1
#
_cell.length_a   1.000
_cell.length_b   1.000
_cell.length_c   1.000
_cell.angle_alpha   90.00
_cell.angle_beta   90.00
_cell.angle_gamma   90.00
#
_symmetry.space_group_name_H-M   'P 1'
#
loop_
_entity.id
_entity.type
_entity.pdbx_description
1 polymer ?
#
loop_
_entity_poly.entity_id
_entity_poly.type
_entity_poly.pdbx_seq_one_letter_code
_entity_poly.pdbx_strand_id
1 'polypeptide(L)'
;MTNTDLLQKIEAFETALAAYGVTRFSAKELWELRQDILEDFRSVEFSDPGARKDAWQRLQDGIDMLKQKGALLQVEHEAFATEAEERIEALQRRIDDAPPDAEWSKEDLAALRAGANDIFEFLRPNRWPSRERRTGVWDRFSALRDRIKKMEDAHYALVRAGIQQRQDRSAALAAPFKAALSACHPSGDEAALLPAIAELTAALQDRELVVTVFDFVEKAFATGGSVKAPLKLKSDSLRELRRLFQEHRAQFSREDGQEVYALLSSLQKEMDAAWAAYKGERQRKSDEWVEKQKAFADMLAEKLQKRNADKSNLEKIIAAKREFRPKLEQRLEHQQDYLNKLYDDLDELQEKHDSARTPNLRERMEELIESKKGRIAEVESDMKGVEKRINDVDTDITELGAKVAKVVDGIAELETKILEVQAKMKAPRPAGR
;
A
#
# COMPACT_ATOMS: atom_id res chain seq x y z
N MET A 1 -96.00 20.24 -41.38
CA MET A 1 -94.85 21.16 -41.45
C MET A 1 -95.25 22.36 -42.27
N THR A 2 -94.89 23.58 -41.87
CA THR A 2 -95.23 24.79 -42.64
C THR A 2 -94.14 25.13 -43.65
N ASN A 3 -94.46 25.93 -44.67
CA ASN A 3 -93.48 26.46 -45.63
C ASN A 3 -92.34 27.22 -44.92
N THR A 4 -92.67 27.96 -43.86
CA THR A 4 -91.69 28.69 -43.04
C THR A 4 -90.69 27.75 -42.35
N ASP A 5 -91.16 26.61 -41.82
CA ASP A 5 -90.28 25.63 -41.16
C ASP A 5 -89.30 24.99 -42.15
N LEU A 6 -89.74 24.74 -43.39
CA LEU A 6 -88.90 24.16 -44.45
C LEU A 6 -87.80 25.13 -44.88
N LEU A 7 -88.14 26.41 -45.06
CA LEU A 7 -87.18 27.44 -45.40
C LEU A 7 -86.15 27.65 -44.30
N GLN A 8 -86.54 27.56 -43.02
CA GLN A 8 -85.60 27.59 -41.90
C GLN A 8 -84.65 26.39 -41.89
N LYS A 9 -85.13 25.18 -42.24
CA LYS A 9 -84.25 24.02 -42.39
C LYS A 9 -83.28 24.15 -43.56
N ILE A 10 -83.73 24.71 -44.70
CA ILE A 10 -82.85 25.02 -45.84
C ILE A 10 -81.79 26.05 -45.45
N GLU A 11 -82.15 27.10 -44.71
CA GLU A 11 -81.19 28.10 -44.21
C GLU A 11 -80.21 27.49 -43.19
N ALA A 12 -80.67 26.59 -42.32
CA ALA A 12 -79.81 25.83 -41.42
C ALA A 12 -78.85 24.91 -42.19
N PHE A 13 -79.31 24.28 -43.28
CA PHE A 13 -78.46 23.50 -44.19
C PHE A 13 -77.39 24.36 -44.85
N GLU A 14 -77.76 25.50 -45.42
CA GLU A 14 -76.82 26.44 -46.02
C GLU A 14 -75.79 26.95 -45.01
N THR A 15 -76.22 27.26 -43.78
CA THR A 15 -75.33 27.70 -42.68
C THR A 15 -74.38 26.58 -42.24
N ALA A 16 -74.90 25.36 -42.06
CA ALA A 16 -74.09 24.20 -41.71
C ALA A 16 -73.10 23.86 -42.83
N LEU A 17 -73.51 23.99 -44.08
CA LEU A 17 -72.70 23.78 -45.26
C LEU A 17 -71.63 24.87 -45.41
N ALA A 18 -71.92 26.13 -45.09
CA ALA A 18 -70.92 27.20 -45.02
C ALA A 18 -69.85 26.89 -43.98
N ALA A 19 -70.22 26.30 -42.84
CA ALA A 19 -69.32 25.87 -41.77
C ALA A 19 -68.64 24.50 -42.00
N TYR A 20 -69.01 23.76 -43.05
CA TYR A 20 -68.43 22.47 -43.40
C TYR A 20 -66.96 22.61 -43.81
N GLY A 21 -66.09 21.83 -43.16
CA GLY A 21 -64.63 21.87 -43.33
C GLY A 21 -63.88 22.70 -42.29
N VAL A 22 -64.56 23.53 -41.50
CA VAL A 22 -63.88 24.45 -40.55
C VAL A 22 -63.90 23.96 -39.10
N THR A 23 -64.94 23.28 -38.60
CA THR A 23 -64.91 22.49 -37.32
C THR A 23 -66.25 21.97 -36.76
N ARG A 24 -67.44 22.39 -37.26
CA ARG A 24 -68.71 22.15 -36.53
C ARG A 24 -69.66 21.07 -37.03
N PHE A 25 -69.63 20.69 -38.31
CA PHE A 25 -70.56 19.70 -38.86
C PHE A 25 -69.82 18.59 -39.60
N SER A 26 -70.17 17.35 -39.28
CA SER A 26 -69.70 16.15 -39.97
C SER A 26 -70.43 15.95 -41.30
N ALA A 27 -69.80 15.22 -42.23
CA ALA A 27 -70.43 14.84 -43.49
C ALA A 27 -71.74 14.05 -43.28
N LYS A 28 -71.82 13.31 -42.16
CA LYS A 28 -72.99 12.52 -41.77
C LYS A 28 -74.15 13.43 -41.35
N GLU A 29 -73.91 14.43 -40.51
CA GLU A 29 -74.94 15.38 -40.06
C GLU A 29 -75.49 16.21 -41.22
N LEU A 30 -74.65 16.63 -42.17
CA LEU A 30 -75.11 17.32 -43.38
C LEU A 30 -75.91 16.40 -44.31
N TRP A 31 -75.58 15.11 -44.34
CA TRP A 31 -76.33 14.13 -45.13
C TRP A 31 -77.69 13.82 -44.50
N GLU A 32 -77.76 13.66 -43.19
CA GLU A 32 -79.01 13.49 -42.44
C GLU A 32 -79.92 14.72 -42.60
N LEU A 33 -79.37 15.92 -42.39
CA LEU A 33 -80.12 17.17 -42.54
C LEU A 33 -80.62 17.39 -43.98
N ARG A 34 -79.86 16.94 -44.99
CA ARG A 34 -80.31 16.89 -46.39
C ARG A 34 -81.47 15.91 -46.58
N GLN A 35 -81.42 14.70 -46.01
CA GLN A 35 -82.49 13.71 -46.15
C GLN A 35 -83.78 14.22 -45.51
N ASP A 36 -83.68 14.78 -44.31
CA ASP A 36 -84.80 15.37 -43.58
C ASP A 36 -85.46 16.47 -44.41
N ILE A 37 -84.67 17.39 -44.98
CA ILE A 37 -85.19 18.45 -45.85
C ILE A 37 -85.86 17.87 -47.10
N LEU A 38 -85.29 16.84 -47.73
CA LEU A 38 -85.89 16.21 -48.92
C LEU A 38 -87.21 15.49 -48.62
N GLU A 39 -87.34 14.87 -47.45
CA GLU A 39 -88.57 14.24 -46.99
C GLU A 39 -89.65 15.30 -46.69
N ASP A 40 -89.26 16.35 -45.97
CA ASP A 40 -90.14 17.46 -45.64
C ASP A 40 -90.60 18.22 -46.89
N PHE A 41 -89.70 18.41 -47.87
CA PHE A 41 -90.03 19.06 -49.15
C PHE A 41 -91.13 18.33 -49.93
N ARG A 42 -91.29 17.01 -49.73
CA ARG A 42 -92.36 16.21 -50.37
C ARG A 42 -93.72 16.34 -49.68
N SER A 43 -93.73 16.71 -48.40
CA SER A 43 -94.96 16.74 -47.58
C SER A 43 -95.56 18.13 -47.42
N VAL A 44 -94.83 19.20 -47.74
CA VAL A 44 -95.28 20.59 -47.61
C VAL A 44 -96.09 21.02 -48.85
N GLU A 45 -97.28 21.56 -48.61
CA GLU A 45 -98.09 22.23 -49.64
C GLU A 45 -97.65 23.70 -49.78
N PHE A 46 -97.28 24.10 -50.99
CA PHE A 46 -96.93 25.48 -51.32
C PHE A 46 -98.14 26.16 -51.95
N SER A 47 -98.56 27.30 -51.39
CA SER A 47 -99.65 28.11 -51.93
C SER A 47 -99.29 28.82 -53.23
N ASP A 48 -98.00 29.05 -53.48
CA ASP A 48 -97.46 29.67 -54.68
C ASP A 48 -96.48 28.72 -55.40
N PRO A 49 -96.72 28.39 -56.69
CA PRO A 49 -95.78 27.65 -57.52
C PRO A 49 -94.38 28.30 -57.63
N GLY A 50 -94.30 29.64 -57.54
CA GLY A 50 -93.04 30.38 -57.53
C GLY A 50 -92.20 30.08 -56.29
N ALA A 51 -92.79 30.23 -55.10
CA ALA A 51 -92.13 29.91 -53.83
C ALA A 51 -91.62 28.46 -53.74
N ARG A 52 -92.35 27.50 -54.31
CA ARG A 52 -91.89 26.10 -54.40
C ARG A 52 -90.64 25.94 -55.26
N LYS A 53 -90.61 26.64 -56.40
CA LYS A 53 -89.48 26.60 -57.33
C LYS A 53 -88.24 27.24 -56.71
N ASP A 54 -88.39 28.35 -56.00
CA ASP A 54 -87.29 29.05 -55.34
C ASP A 54 -86.70 28.24 -54.19
N ALA A 55 -87.54 27.62 -53.34
CA ALA A 55 -87.09 26.74 -52.27
C ALA A 55 -86.38 25.48 -52.81
N TRP A 56 -86.88 24.91 -53.91
CA TRP A 56 -86.23 23.78 -54.58
C TRP A 56 -84.87 24.18 -55.15
N GLN A 57 -84.77 25.35 -55.78
CA GLN A 57 -83.51 25.84 -56.34
C GLN A 57 -82.46 26.04 -55.25
N ARG A 58 -82.82 26.65 -54.10
CA ARG A 58 -81.91 26.80 -52.96
C ARG A 58 -81.40 25.47 -52.40
N LEU A 59 -82.29 24.49 -52.25
CA LEU A 59 -81.90 23.15 -51.82
C LEU A 59 -80.95 22.49 -52.84
N GLN A 60 -81.26 22.61 -54.13
CA GLN A 60 -80.43 22.07 -55.20
C GLN A 60 -79.05 22.73 -55.23
N ASP A 61 -78.98 24.05 -55.12
CA ASP A 61 -77.73 24.82 -55.03
C ASP A 61 -76.90 24.38 -53.80
N GLY A 62 -77.55 24.17 -52.65
CA GLY A 62 -76.91 23.63 -51.45
C GLY A 62 -76.39 22.19 -51.63
N ILE A 63 -77.14 21.32 -52.32
CA ILE A 63 -76.72 19.94 -52.62
C ILE A 63 -75.52 19.95 -53.58
N ASP A 64 -75.53 20.80 -54.59
CA ASP A 64 -74.43 20.90 -55.56
C ASP A 64 -73.19 21.53 -54.91
N MET A 65 -73.37 22.50 -54.00
CA MET A 65 -72.28 23.01 -53.17
C MET A 65 -71.72 21.95 -52.21
N LEU A 66 -72.55 21.07 -51.64
CA LEU A 66 -72.09 19.94 -50.81
C LEU A 66 -71.23 18.97 -51.62
N LYS A 67 -71.64 18.65 -52.85
CA LYS A 67 -70.86 17.80 -53.76
C LYS A 67 -69.55 18.48 -54.15
N GLN A 68 -69.56 19.77 -54.45
CA GLN A 68 -68.34 20.53 -54.75
C GLN A 68 -67.38 20.55 -53.56
N LYS A 69 -67.87 20.83 -52.34
CA LYS A 69 -67.05 20.78 -51.11
C LYS A 69 -66.54 19.37 -50.80
N GLY A 70 -67.35 18.33 -51.04
CA GLY A 70 -66.94 16.94 -50.91
C GLY A 70 -65.83 16.57 -51.90
N ALA A 71 -65.92 17.02 -53.15
CA ALA A 71 -64.87 16.83 -54.16
C ALA A 71 -63.58 17.58 -53.79
N LEU A 72 -63.69 18.82 -53.29
CA LEU A 72 -62.53 19.58 -52.80
C LEU A 72 -61.84 18.89 -51.61
N LEU A 73 -62.61 18.42 -50.63
CA LEU A 73 -62.06 17.66 -49.49
C LEU A 73 -61.40 16.36 -49.94
N GLN A 74 -61.96 15.67 -50.95
CA GLN A 74 -61.33 14.48 -51.52
C GLN A 74 -59.99 14.84 -52.19
N VAL A 75 -59.91 15.94 -52.93
CA VAL A 75 -58.65 16.46 -53.51
C VAL A 75 -57.65 16.83 -52.41
N GLU A 76 -58.09 17.46 -51.33
CA GLU A 76 -57.22 17.79 -50.18
C GLU A 76 -56.71 16.53 -49.46
N HIS A 77 -57.56 15.51 -49.30
CA HIS A 77 -57.16 14.21 -48.74
C HIS A 77 -56.19 13.44 -49.67
N GLU A 78 -56.40 13.50 -50.99
CA GLU A 78 -55.48 12.97 -52.00
C GLU A 78 -54.12 13.69 -51.97
N ALA A 79 -54.13 15.01 -51.85
CA ALA A 79 -52.92 15.83 -51.71
C ALA A 79 -52.17 15.49 -50.41
N PHE A 80 -52.89 15.39 -49.29
CA PHE A 80 -52.32 14.98 -48.01
C PHE A 80 -51.69 13.58 -48.06
N ALA A 81 -52.37 12.62 -48.69
CA ALA A 81 -51.86 11.26 -48.83
C ALA A 81 -50.61 11.21 -49.73
N THR A 82 -50.60 11.98 -50.81
CA THR A 82 -49.44 12.11 -51.71
C THR A 82 -48.26 12.74 -50.98
N GLU A 83 -48.48 13.82 -50.23
CA GLU A 83 -47.43 14.47 -49.43
C GLU A 83 -46.88 13.52 -48.34
N ALA A 84 -47.74 12.73 -47.70
CA ALA A 84 -47.32 11.72 -46.73
C ALA A 84 -46.39 10.67 -47.38
N GLU A 85 -46.74 10.19 -48.57
CA GLU A 85 -45.96 9.23 -49.34
C GLU A 85 -44.61 9.83 -49.76
N GLU A 86 -44.61 11.06 -50.28
CA GLU A 86 -43.39 11.77 -50.67
C GLU A 86 -42.44 11.98 -49.49
N ARG A 87 -42.95 12.34 -48.30
CA ARG A 87 -42.11 12.50 -47.10
C ARG A 87 -41.49 11.17 -46.65
N ILE A 88 -42.24 10.07 -46.71
CA ILE A 88 -41.71 8.73 -46.40
C ILE A 88 -40.66 8.32 -47.45
N GLU A 89 -40.94 8.52 -48.73
CA GLU A 89 -40.00 8.22 -49.81
C GLU A 89 -38.73 9.05 -49.72
N ALA A 90 -38.82 10.34 -49.38
CA ALA A 90 -37.65 11.19 -49.21
C ALA A 90 -36.75 10.70 -48.06
N LEU A 91 -37.34 10.33 -46.93
CA LEU A 91 -36.59 9.75 -45.81
C LEU A 91 -36.01 8.38 -46.16
N GLN A 92 -36.74 7.57 -46.92
CA GLN A 92 -36.29 6.27 -47.36
C GLN A 92 -35.13 6.37 -48.37
N ARG A 93 -35.22 7.24 -49.38
CA ARG A 93 -34.12 7.52 -50.32
C ARG A 93 -32.87 7.96 -49.60
N ARG A 94 -32.99 8.76 -48.54
CA ARG A 94 -31.84 9.16 -47.72
C ARG A 94 -31.09 7.98 -47.08
N ILE A 95 -31.78 6.87 -46.83
CA ILE A 95 -31.18 5.62 -46.32
C ILE A 95 -30.69 4.75 -47.48
N ASP A 96 -31.45 4.65 -48.58
CA ASP A 96 -31.15 3.77 -49.71
C ASP A 96 -30.03 4.30 -50.62
N ASP A 97 -29.88 5.62 -50.71
CA ASP A 97 -28.80 6.29 -51.48
C ASP A 97 -27.46 6.26 -50.73
N ALA A 98 -27.46 5.86 -49.45
CA ALA A 98 -26.23 5.68 -48.70
C ALA A 98 -25.50 4.41 -49.19
N PRO A 99 -24.16 4.44 -49.31
CA PRO A 99 -23.40 3.25 -49.70
C PRO A 99 -23.64 2.09 -48.71
N PRO A 100 -23.56 0.82 -49.16
CA PRO A 100 -23.82 -0.35 -48.31
C PRO A 100 -22.94 -0.40 -47.05
N ASP A 101 -21.74 0.17 -47.13
CA ASP A 101 -20.75 0.24 -46.06
C ASP A 101 -20.70 1.61 -45.38
N ALA A 102 -21.74 2.44 -45.53
CA ALA A 102 -21.79 3.76 -44.89
C ALA A 102 -21.78 3.62 -43.36
N GLU A 103 -20.74 4.18 -42.72
CA GLU A 103 -20.72 4.35 -41.28
C GLU A 103 -21.65 5.49 -40.88
N TRP A 104 -22.81 5.13 -40.33
CA TRP A 104 -23.76 6.11 -39.81
C TRP A 104 -23.25 6.69 -38.49
N SER A 105 -23.03 8.00 -38.46
CA SER A 105 -22.67 8.68 -37.22
C SER A 105 -23.88 8.81 -36.29
N LYS A 106 -23.60 9.12 -35.01
CA LYS A 106 -24.66 9.41 -34.03
C LYS A 106 -25.55 10.58 -34.47
N GLU A 107 -24.97 11.59 -35.13
CA GLU A 107 -25.69 12.78 -35.60
C GLU A 107 -26.61 12.44 -36.77
N ASP A 108 -26.15 11.59 -37.70
CA ASP A 108 -26.94 11.14 -38.85
C ASP A 108 -28.16 10.31 -38.40
N LEU A 109 -27.95 9.39 -37.46
CA LEU A 109 -29.04 8.58 -36.88
C LEU A 109 -30.05 9.44 -36.11
N ALA A 110 -29.58 10.46 -35.39
CA ALA A 110 -30.45 11.41 -34.72
C ALA A 110 -31.29 12.23 -35.71
N ALA A 111 -30.70 12.64 -36.84
CA ALA A 111 -31.41 13.34 -37.91
C ALA A 111 -32.47 12.45 -38.59
N LEU A 112 -32.16 11.18 -38.84
CA LEU A 112 -33.13 10.21 -39.37
C LEU A 112 -34.31 10.01 -38.42
N ARG A 113 -34.03 9.88 -37.12
CA ARG A 113 -35.06 9.74 -36.08
C ARG A 113 -35.94 10.99 -35.96
N ALA A 114 -35.34 12.18 -36.04
CA ALA A 114 -36.08 13.43 -36.07
C ALA A 114 -37.03 13.48 -37.29
N GLY A 115 -36.51 13.16 -38.48
CA GLY A 115 -37.34 13.08 -39.70
C GLY A 115 -38.47 12.05 -39.58
N ALA A 116 -38.22 10.89 -38.97
CA ALA A 116 -39.27 9.90 -38.72
C ALA A 116 -40.35 10.40 -37.74
N ASN A 117 -39.97 11.16 -36.71
CA ASN A 117 -40.93 11.77 -35.78
C ASN A 117 -41.75 12.88 -36.46
N ASP A 118 -41.14 13.69 -37.33
CA ASP A 118 -41.84 14.73 -38.08
C ASP A 118 -42.90 14.11 -39.02
N ILE A 119 -42.56 12.99 -39.66
CA ILE A 119 -43.51 12.21 -40.47
C ILE A 119 -44.62 11.65 -39.57
N PHE A 120 -44.30 11.09 -38.41
CA PHE A 120 -45.29 10.57 -37.48
C PHE A 120 -46.32 11.62 -37.06
N GLU A 121 -45.88 12.83 -36.69
CA GLU A 121 -46.79 13.93 -36.34
C GLU A 121 -47.60 14.40 -37.57
N PHE A 122 -47.01 14.38 -38.77
CA PHE A 122 -47.74 14.68 -40.01
C PHE A 122 -48.83 13.64 -40.33
N LEU A 123 -48.60 12.35 -40.06
CA LEU A 123 -49.56 11.26 -40.32
C LEU A 123 -50.71 11.20 -39.30
N ARG A 124 -50.59 11.91 -38.17
CA ARG A 124 -51.51 11.87 -37.03
C ARG A 124 -52.94 12.36 -37.35
N PRO A 125 -53.18 13.42 -38.15
CA PRO A 125 -54.51 13.86 -38.52
C PRO A 125 -55.29 12.80 -39.32
N ASN A 126 -56.61 12.75 -39.14
CA ASN A 126 -57.48 11.81 -39.87
C ASN A 126 -57.98 12.40 -41.19
N ARG A 127 -57.06 12.74 -42.11
CA ARG A 127 -57.34 13.38 -43.42
C ARG A 127 -57.07 12.45 -44.60
N TRP A 128 -57.51 11.20 -44.47
CA TRP A 128 -57.17 10.14 -45.42
C TRP A 128 -58.30 9.92 -46.44
N PRO A 129 -57.97 9.71 -47.73
CA PRO A 129 -58.98 9.47 -48.76
C PRO A 129 -59.65 8.10 -48.61
N SER A 130 -58.92 7.10 -48.08
CA SER A 130 -59.45 5.78 -47.75
C SER A 130 -58.69 5.15 -46.59
N ARG A 131 -59.33 4.17 -45.93
CA ARG A 131 -58.70 3.38 -44.86
C ARG A 131 -57.53 2.53 -45.38
N GLU A 132 -57.67 1.97 -46.57
CA GLU A 132 -56.64 1.13 -47.20
C GLU A 132 -55.37 1.93 -47.49
N ARG A 133 -55.49 3.15 -48.05
CA ARG A 133 -54.34 4.02 -48.31
C ARG A 133 -53.65 4.44 -47.01
N ARG A 134 -54.42 4.78 -45.97
CA ARG A 134 -53.88 5.05 -44.64
C ARG A 134 -53.06 3.87 -44.12
N THR A 135 -53.60 2.65 -44.16
CA THR A 135 -52.89 1.46 -43.70
C THR A 135 -51.61 1.21 -44.51
N GLY A 136 -51.68 1.28 -45.85
CA GLY A 136 -50.50 1.06 -46.69
C GLY A 136 -49.39 2.11 -46.51
N VAL A 137 -49.74 3.37 -46.24
CA VAL A 137 -48.77 4.42 -45.90
C VAL A 137 -48.18 4.19 -44.50
N TRP A 138 -49.03 3.82 -43.53
CA TRP A 138 -48.61 3.54 -42.16
C TRP A 138 -47.66 2.33 -42.05
N ASP A 139 -47.92 1.27 -42.82
CA ASP A 139 -47.07 0.08 -42.84
C ASP A 139 -45.70 0.39 -43.42
N ARG A 140 -45.64 1.18 -44.52
CA ARG A 140 -44.37 1.66 -45.09
C ARG A 140 -43.59 2.51 -44.08
N PHE A 141 -44.25 3.46 -43.43
CA PHE A 141 -43.64 4.28 -42.39
C PHE A 141 -43.11 3.43 -41.21
N SER A 142 -43.89 2.45 -40.75
CA SER A 142 -43.50 1.58 -39.64
C SER A 142 -42.27 0.74 -39.98
N ALA A 143 -42.22 0.18 -41.20
CA ALA A 143 -41.06 -0.56 -41.69
C ALA A 143 -39.81 0.33 -41.78
N LEU A 144 -39.95 1.57 -42.26
CA LEU A 144 -38.86 2.55 -42.33
C LEU A 144 -38.34 2.91 -40.93
N ARG A 145 -39.25 3.18 -39.98
CA ARG A 145 -38.89 3.47 -38.59
C ARG A 145 -38.15 2.31 -37.92
N ASP A 146 -38.61 1.08 -38.14
CA ASP A 146 -37.97 -0.11 -37.61
C ASP A 146 -36.58 -0.33 -38.21
N ARG A 147 -36.39 0.02 -39.49
CA ARG A 147 -35.06 0.01 -40.15
C ARG A 147 -34.11 1.03 -39.52
N ILE A 148 -34.55 2.27 -39.31
CA ILE A 148 -33.77 3.32 -38.62
C ILE A 148 -33.38 2.85 -37.22
N LYS A 149 -34.32 2.25 -36.47
CA LYS A 149 -34.06 1.70 -35.14
C LYS A 149 -33.02 0.58 -35.17
N LYS A 150 -33.10 -0.36 -36.12
CA LYS A 150 -32.10 -1.44 -36.27
C LYS A 150 -30.70 -0.89 -36.55
N MET A 151 -30.58 0.16 -37.35
CA MET A 151 -29.31 0.84 -37.60
C MET A 151 -28.76 1.51 -36.32
N GLU A 152 -29.63 2.19 -35.56
CA GLU A 152 -29.28 2.80 -34.27
C GLU A 152 -28.80 1.74 -33.25
N ASP A 153 -29.52 0.63 -33.12
CA ASP A 153 -29.16 -0.48 -32.24
C ASP A 153 -27.82 -1.13 -32.65
N ALA A 154 -27.57 -1.30 -33.95
CA ALA A 154 -26.32 -1.83 -34.48
C ALA A 154 -25.13 -0.89 -34.19
N HIS A 155 -25.29 0.41 -34.40
CA HIS A 155 -24.28 1.41 -34.06
C HIS A 155 -23.94 1.37 -32.57
N TYR A 156 -24.94 1.40 -31.69
CA TYR A 156 -24.69 1.34 -30.24
C TYR A 156 -24.15 -0.02 -29.77
N ALA A 157 -24.45 -1.12 -30.47
CA ALA A 157 -23.82 -2.41 -30.20
C ALA A 157 -22.31 -2.37 -30.49
N LEU A 158 -21.88 -1.77 -31.61
CA LEU A 158 -20.47 -1.57 -31.94
C LEU A 158 -19.78 -0.66 -30.91
N VAL A 159 -20.42 0.45 -30.52
CA VAL A 159 -19.88 1.35 -29.48
C VAL A 159 -19.69 0.63 -28.15
N ARG A 160 -20.69 -0.16 -27.71
CA ARG A 160 -20.59 -0.97 -26.48
C ARG A 160 -19.48 -2.01 -26.59
N ALA A 161 -19.37 -2.72 -27.71
CA ALA A 161 -18.30 -3.68 -27.94
C ALA A 161 -16.91 -3.02 -27.89
N GLY A 162 -16.75 -1.83 -28.47
CA GLY A 162 -15.50 -1.07 -28.41
C GLY A 162 -15.19 -0.51 -27.02
N ILE A 163 -16.20 -0.21 -26.19
CA ILE A 163 -16.00 0.13 -24.77
C ILE A 163 -15.55 -1.11 -24.00
N GLN A 164 -16.24 -2.24 -24.17
CA GLN A 164 -15.91 -3.50 -23.50
C GLN A 164 -14.50 -3.97 -23.86
N GLN A 165 -14.13 -3.94 -25.15
CA GLN A 165 -12.79 -4.31 -25.58
C GLN A 165 -11.70 -3.44 -24.94
N ARG A 166 -11.95 -2.13 -24.74
CA ARG A 166 -11.03 -1.24 -24.02
C ARG A 166 -10.95 -1.58 -22.54
N GLN A 167 -12.07 -1.91 -21.91
CA GLN A 167 -12.10 -2.36 -20.51
C GLN A 167 -11.36 -3.69 -20.33
N ASP A 168 -11.60 -4.67 -21.20
CA ASP A 168 -10.92 -5.97 -21.17
C ASP A 168 -9.42 -5.82 -21.38
N ARG A 169 -9.01 -4.97 -22.34
CA ARG A 169 -7.60 -4.62 -22.53
C ARG A 169 -7.03 -3.93 -21.29
N SER A 170 -7.74 -3.01 -20.65
CA SER A 170 -7.26 -2.40 -19.41
C SER A 170 -7.09 -3.45 -18.30
N ALA A 171 -8.10 -4.27 -18.06
CA ALA A 171 -8.11 -5.30 -17.02
C ALA A 171 -6.98 -6.33 -17.22
N ALA A 172 -6.75 -6.78 -18.45
CA ALA A 172 -5.67 -7.71 -18.78
C ALA A 172 -4.26 -7.16 -18.53
N LEU A 173 -4.07 -5.83 -18.51
CA LEU A 173 -2.81 -5.21 -18.09
C LEU A 173 -2.78 -4.93 -16.59
N ALA A 174 -3.93 -4.55 -16.03
CA ALA A 174 -4.06 -4.24 -14.61
C ALA A 174 -3.82 -5.47 -13.72
N ALA A 175 -4.31 -6.65 -14.11
CA ALA A 175 -4.13 -7.89 -13.35
C ALA A 175 -2.65 -8.23 -13.06
N PRO A 176 -1.75 -8.37 -14.05
CA PRO A 176 -0.35 -8.66 -13.79
C PRO A 176 0.36 -7.50 -13.08
N PHE A 177 -0.06 -6.25 -13.30
CA PHE A 177 0.45 -5.10 -12.54
C PHE A 177 0.13 -5.21 -11.05
N LYS A 178 -1.12 -5.56 -10.72
CA LYS A 178 -1.57 -5.78 -9.34
C LYS A 178 -0.83 -6.96 -8.71
N ALA A 179 -0.63 -8.06 -9.44
CA ALA A 179 0.14 -9.20 -8.97
C ALA A 179 1.59 -8.84 -8.63
N ALA A 180 2.28 -8.11 -9.51
CA ALA A 180 3.64 -7.62 -9.28
C ALA A 180 3.71 -6.67 -8.06
N LEU A 181 2.72 -5.79 -7.90
CA LEU A 181 2.62 -4.93 -6.73
C LEU A 181 2.41 -5.72 -5.44
N SER A 182 1.52 -6.72 -5.43
CA SER A 182 1.31 -7.60 -4.29
C SER A 182 2.57 -8.38 -3.91
N ALA A 183 3.37 -8.83 -4.89
CA ALA A 183 4.64 -9.49 -4.62
C ALA A 183 5.72 -8.55 -4.03
N CYS A 184 5.61 -7.25 -4.28
CA CYS A 184 6.43 -6.22 -3.63
C CYS A 184 6.06 -5.94 -2.16
N HIS A 185 5.00 -6.56 -1.62
CA HIS A 185 4.60 -6.35 -0.23
C HIS A 185 5.74 -6.73 0.72
N PRO A 186 6.08 -5.89 1.72
CA PRO A 186 7.29 -6.07 2.55
C PRO A 186 7.30 -7.40 3.32
N SER A 187 6.14 -7.89 3.78
CA SER A 187 6.01 -9.20 4.44
C SER A 187 5.68 -10.38 3.51
N GLY A 188 5.50 -10.14 2.21
CA GLY A 188 5.18 -11.19 1.24
C GLY A 188 6.35 -12.15 1.04
N ASP A 189 6.09 -13.31 0.44
CA ASP A 189 7.14 -14.23 0.02
C ASP A 189 8.03 -13.57 -1.05
N GLU A 190 9.35 -13.68 -0.91
CA GLU A 190 10.28 -13.17 -1.92
C GLU A 190 10.19 -13.98 -3.22
N ALA A 191 9.94 -15.28 -3.14
CA ALA A 191 9.90 -16.16 -4.31
C ALA A 191 8.79 -15.79 -5.31
N ALA A 192 7.73 -15.11 -4.84
CA ALA A 192 6.62 -14.65 -5.67
C ALA A 192 6.96 -13.46 -6.58
N LEU A 193 8.06 -12.72 -6.30
CA LEU A 193 8.40 -11.50 -7.03
C LEU A 193 8.83 -11.77 -8.46
N LEU A 194 9.76 -12.72 -8.67
CA LEU A 194 10.29 -13.00 -10.00
C LEU A 194 9.21 -13.48 -10.99
N PRO A 195 8.34 -14.45 -10.64
CA PRO A 195 7.24 -14.86 -11.51
C PRO A 195 6.26 -13.72 -11.84
N ALA A 196 5.90 -12.89 -10.85
CA ALA A 196 4.96 -11.79 -11.06
C ALA A 196 5.54 -10.69 -11.97
N ILE A 197 6.84 -10.42 -11.85
CA ILE A 197 7.55 -9.50 -12.74
C ILE A 197 7.67 -10.08 -14.17
N ALA A 198 7.92 -11.38 -14.30
CA ALA A 198 7.95 -12.05 -15.60
C ALA A 198 6.57 -12.00 -16.30
N GLU A 199 5.48 -12.25 -15.56
CA GLU A 199 4.12 -12.16 -16.08
C GLU A 199 3.76 -10.74 -16.54
N LEU A 200 4.13 -9.72 -15.76
CA LEU A 200 3.95 -8.32 -16.16
C LEU A 200 4.79 -7.97 -17.40
N THR A 201 6.03 -8.46 -17.48
CA THR A 201 6.91 -8.22 -18.63
C THR A 201 6.33 -8.83 -19.89
N ALA A 202 5.82 -10.06 -19.81
CA ALA A 202 5.13 -10.71 -20.93
C ALA A 202 3.88 -9.93 -21.36
N ALA A 203 3.04 -9.49 -20.40
CA ALA A 203 1.83 -8.72 -20.70
C ALA A 203 2.13 -7.34 -21.35
N LEU A 204 3.28 -6.73 -21.03
CA LEU A 204 3.75 -5.50 -21.66
C LEU A 204 4.33 -5.77 -23.06
N GLN A 205 5.08 -6.85 -23.24
CA GLN A 205 5.66 -7.26 -24.52
C GLN A 205 4.58 -7.65 -25.54
N ASP A 206 3.54 -8.37 -25.13
CA ASP A 206 2.37 -8.71 -25.96
C ASP A 206 1.65 -7.47 -26.51
N ARG A 207 1.90 -6.29 -25.92
CA ARG A 207 1.37 -5.00 -26.32
C ARG A 207 2.39 -4.10 -27.00
N GLU A 208 3.56 -4.63 -27.30
CA GLU A 208 4.68 -3.91 -27.90
C GLU A 208 5.11 -2.69 -27.06
N LEU A 209 4.90 -2.74 -25.74
CA LEU A 209 5.34 -1.70 -24.81
C LEU A 209 6.79 -1.95 -24.41
N VAL A 210 7.59 -0.87 -24.37
CA VAL A 210 9.01 -0.96 -24.06
C VAL A 210 9.21 -1.32 -22.58
N VAL A 211 9.85 -2.46 -22.32
CA VAL A 211 10.28 -2.88 -20.98
C VAL A 211 11.81 -2.93 -20.96
N THR A 212 12.44 -2.12 -20.14
CA THR A 212 13.92 -2.05 -20.04
C THR A 212 14.46 -2.19 -18.62
N VAL A 213 13.63 -2.63 -17.65
CA VAL A 213 13.87 -2.22 -16.25
C VAL A 213 13.86 -3.30 -15.17
N PHE A 214 13.72 -4.58 -15.49
CA PHE A 214 13.65 -5.62 -14.46
C PHE A 214 14.85 -6.59 -14.40
N ASP A 215 15.88 -6.40 -15.22
CA ASP A 215 17.09 -7.24 -15.22
C ASP A 215 17.78 -7.33 -13.83
N PHE A 216 17.64 -6.29 -13.02
CA PHE A 216 18.19 -6.29 -11.66
C PHE A 216 17.48 -7.30 -10.74
N VAL A 217 16.20 -7.61 -10.98
CA VAL A 217 15.42 -8.60 -10.23
C VAL A 217 15.97 -9.99 -10.52
N GLU A 218 16.09 -10.36 -11.79
CA GLU A 218 16.68 -11.63 -12.22
C GLU A 218 18.09 -11.82 -11.64
N LYS A 219 18.93 -10.78 -11.75
CA LYS A 219 20.29 -10.80 -11.21
C LYS A 219 20.30 -10.97 -9.69
N ALA A 220 19.35 -10.37 -8.96
CA ALA A 220 19.26 -10.51 -7.52
C ALA A 220 18.89 -11.94 -7.11
N PHE A 221 18.01 -12.63 -7.83
CA PHE A 221 17.71 -14.04 -7.59
C PHE A 221 18.90 -14.95 -7.96
N ALA A 222 19.53 -14.72 -9.12
CA ALA A 222 20.67 -15.52 -9.57
C ALA A 222 21.89 -15.44 -8.64
N THR A 223 22.12 -14.29 -7.99
CA THR A 223 23.25 -14.06 -7.08
C THR A 223 22.93 -14.33 -5.61
N GLY A 224 21.70 -14.76 -5.29
CA GLY A 224 21.20 -14.90 -3.91
C GLY A 224 21.05 -13.57 -3.16
N GLY A 225 21.07 -12.44 -3.88
CA GLY A 225 20.85 -11.11 -3.34
C GLY A 225 19.42 -10.90 -2.84
N SER A 226 18.44 -11.64 -3.37
CA SER A 226 17.04 -11.60 -2.88
C SER A 226 16.96 -11.96 -1.40
N VAL A 227 17.65 -13.02 -0.98
CA VAL A 227 17.66 -13.51 0.41
C VAL A 227 18.44 -12.58 1.33
N LYS A 228 19.53 -11.97 0.84
CA LYS A 228 20.39 -11.09 1.64
C LYS A 228 19.75 -9.73 1.92
N ALA A 229 18.99 -9.19 0.98
CA ALA A 229 18.39 -7.87 1.08
C ALA A 229 16.98 -7.80 0.45
N PRO A 230 16.02 -8.61 0.94
CA PRO A 230 14.70 -8.76 0.32
C PRO A 230 13.92 -7.44 0.32
N LEU A 231 14.00 -6.68 1.41
CA LEU A 231 13.33 -5.38 1.53
C LEU A 231 13.86 -4.35 0.52
N LYS A 232 15.17 -4.38 0.23
CA LYS A 232 15.78 -3.50 -0.75
C LYS A 232 15.32 -3.87 -2.16
N LEU A 233 15.37 -5.14 -2.51
CA LEU A 233 14.92 -5.63 -3.81
C LEU A 233 13.45 -5.26 -4.08
N LYS A 234 12.57 -5.46 -3.10
CA LYS A 234 11.15 -5.09 -3.20
C LYS A 234 10.94 -3.58 -3.28
N SER A 235 11.71 -2.79 -2.53
CA SER A 235 11.64 -1.32 -2.59
C SER A 235 12.08 -0.78 -3.96
N ASP A 236 13.16 -1.32 -4.52
CA ASP A 236 13.63 -0.93 -5.85
C ASP A 236 12.63 -1.37 -6.94
N SER A 237 12.06 -2.58 -6.82
CA SER A 237 10.99 -3.07 -7.70
C SER A 237 9.72 -2.22 -7.64
N LEU A 238 9.30 -1.77 -6.45
CA LEU A 238 8.16 -0.88 -6.27
C LEU A 238 8.39 0.48 -6.96
N ARG A 239 9.62 1.02 -6.92
CA ARG A 239 9.94 2.27 -7.62
C ARG A 239 9.85 2.10 -9.13
N GLU A 240 10.34 0.99 -9.66
CA GLU A 240 10.22 0.73 -11.11
C GLU A 240 8.78 0.45 -11.55
N LEU A 241 7.99 -0.29 -10.75
CA LEU A 241 6.55 -0.43 -11.01
C LEU A 241 5.83 0.93 -10.98
N ARG A 242 6.21 1.84 -10.08
CA ARG A 242 5.66 3.21 -10.09
C ARG A 242 6.02 3.96 -11.37
N ARG A 243 7.28 3.86 -11.82
CA ARG A 243 7.76 4.50 -13.05
C ARG A 243 7.01 3.98 -14.27
N LEU A 244 6.94 2.65 -14.43
CA LEU A 244 6.21 2.00 -15.52
C LEU A 244 4.72 2.34 -15.53
N PHE A 245 4.10 2.43 -14.35
CA PHE A 245 2.70 2.84 -14.24
C PHE A 245 2.49 4.27 -14.75
N GLN A 246 3.41 5.19 -14.46
CA GLN A 246 3.34 6.56 -14.94
C GLN A 246 3.53 6.65 -16.45
N GLU A 247 4.48 5.90 -17.00
CA GLU A 247 4.78 5.83 -18.44
C GLU A 247 3.60 5.25 -19.24
N HIS A 248 2.95 4.21 -18.71
CA HIS A 248 1.86 3.50 -19.39
C HIS A 248 0.47 3.83 -18.86
N ARG A 249 0.30 4.91 -18.09
CA ARG A 249 -0.98 5.29 -17.46
C ARG A 249 -2.13 5.39 -18.47
N ALA A 250 -1.84 5.84 -19.70
CA ALA A 250 -2.82 5.99 -20.76
C ALA A 250 -3.42 4.66 -21.26
N GLN A 251 -2.79 3.52 -20.96
CA GLN A 251 -3.27 2.19 -21.34
C GLN A 251 -4.32 1.63 -20.37
N PHE A 252 -4.55 2.32 -19.24
CA PHE A 252 -5.52 1.91 -18.23
C PHE A 252 -6.83 2.68 -18.38
N SER A 253 -7.93 1.99 -18.10
CA SER A 253 -9.21 2.60 -17.79
C SER A 253 -9.07 3.48 -16.54
N ARG A 254 -9.99 4.43 -16.36
CA ARG A 254 -9.98 5.30 -15.19
C ARG A 254 -10.05 4.50 -13.88
N GLU A 255 -10.87 3.46 -13.85
CA GLU A 255 -11.11 2.61 -12.67
C GLU A 255 -9.87 1.79 -12.34
N ASP A 256 -9.35 1.01 -13.31
CA ASP A 256 -8.15 0.20 -13.10
C ASP A 256 -6.93 1.05 -12.74
N GLY A 257 -6.76 2.19 -13.41
CA GLY A 257 -5.67 3.11 -13.12
C GLY A 257 -5.77 3.72 -11.71
N GLN A 258 -6.98 3.94 -11.19
CA GLN A 258 -7.17 4.39 -9.81
C GLN A 258 -6.85 3.28 -8.81
N GLU A 259 -7.27 2.05 -9.09
CA GLU A 259 -6.98 0.90 -8.22
C GLU A 259 -5.48 0.59 -8.14
N VAL A 260 -4.79 0.56 -9.28
CA VAL A 260 -3.33 0.35 -9.34
C VAL A 260 -2.59 1.46 -8.59
N TYR A 261 -3.02 2.72 -8.75
CA TYR A 261 -2.44 3.85 -8.03
C TYR A 261 -2.68 3.78 -6.51
N ALA A 262 -3.88 3.36 -6.09
CA ALA A 262 -4.21 3.19 -4.68
C ALA A 262 -3.32 2.10 -4.05
N LEU A 263 -3.14 0.97 -4.74
CA LEU A 263 -2.23 -0.10 -4.34
C LEU A 263 -0.78 0.40 -4.23
N LEU A 264 -0.26 1.06 -5.26
CA LEU A 264 1.07 1.69 -5.24
C LEU A 264 1.28 2.62 -4.05
N SER A 265 0.26 3.40 -3.70
CA SER A 265 0.32 4.36 -2.59
C SER A 265 0.28 3.67 -1.23
N SER A 266 -0.57 2.64 -1.08
CA SER A 266 -0.67 1.84 0.15
C SER A 266 0.63 1.07 0.42
N LEU A 267 1.13 0.35 -0.58
CA LEU A 267 2.37 -0.43 -0.49
C LEU A 267 3.58 0.45 -0.20
N GLN A 268 3.64 1.69 -0.72
CA GLN A 268 4.71 2.62 -0.37
C GLN A 268 4.72 2.94 1.12
N LYS A 269 3.55 3.23 1.71
CA LYS A 269 3.45 3.52 3.15
C LYS A 269 3.89 2.32 3.99
N GLU A 270 3.47 1.11 3.59
CA GLU A 270 3.88 -0.13 4.25
C GLU A 270 5.39 -0.39 4.10
N MET A 271 5.95 -0.14 2.91
CA MET A 271 7.39 -0.23 2.65
C MET A 271 8.20 0.76 3.49
N ASP A 272 7.72 1.99 3.63
CA ASP A 272 8.35 3.02 4.46
C ASP A 272 8.29 2.63 5.94
N ALA A 273 7.17 2.08 6.41
CA ALA A 273 7.03 1.54 7.76
C ALA A 273 7.98 0.35 8.01
N ALA A 274 8.10 -0.57 7.05
CA ALA A 274 9.03 -1.69 7.13
C ALA A 274 10.50 -1.23 7.17
N TRP A 275 10.87 -0.20 6.41
CA TRP A 275 12.18 0.42 6.49
C TRP A 275 12.44 1.11 7.83
N ALA A 276 11.45 1.79 8.39
CA ALA A 276 11.54 2.40 9.71
C ALA A 276 11.76 1.32 10.79
N ALA A 277 11.01 0.22 10.73
CA ALA A 277 11.17 -0.92 11.64
C ALA A 277 12.55 -1.57 11.49
N TYR A 278 13.04 -1.79 10.27
CA TYR A 278 14.37 -2.33 10.01
C TYR A 278 15.48 -1.43 10.57
N LYS A 279 15.39 -0.12 10.37
CA LYS A 279 16.34 0.86 10.93
C LYS A 279 16.28 0.87 12.46
N GLY A 280 15.08 0.83 13.05
CA GLY A 280 14.86 0.75 14.48
C GLY A 280 15.50 -0.50 15.10
N GLU A 281 15.30 -1.67 14.49
CA GLU A 281 15.89 -2.93 14.96
C GLU A 281 17.41 -2.93 14.85
N ARG A 282 17.96 -2.37 13.77
CA ARG A 282 19.41 -2.21 13.61
C ARG A 282 20.00 -1.30 14.68
N GLN A 283 19.31 -0.19 14.98
CA GLN A 283 19.72 0.71 16.04
C GLN A 283 19.65 0.02 17.41
N ARG A 284 18.54 -0.66 17.73
CA ARG A 284 18.38 -1.43 18.97
C ARG A 284 19.49 -2.47 19.15
N LYS A 285 19.82 -3.25 18.12
CA LYS A 285 20.94 -4.22 18.17
C LYS A 285 22.31 -3.53 18.36
N SER A 286 22.48 -2.33 17.81
CA SER A 286 23.67 -1.53 18.03
C SER A 286 23.75 -1.07 19.49
N ASP A 287 22.65 -0.56 20.04
CA ASP A 287 22.55 -0.09 21.42
C ASP A 287 22.75 -1.25 22.41
N GLU A 288 22.08 -2.39 22.21
CA GLU A 288 22.27 -3.61 23.00
C GLU A 288 23.74 -4.10 22.97
N TRP A 289 24.41 -3.97 21.82
CA TRP A 289 25.82 -4.33 21.71
C TRP A 289 26.70 -3.35 22.51
N VAL A 290 26.44 -2.04 22.43
CA VAL A 290 27.14 -1.02 23.23
C VAL A 290 26.92 -1.27 24.72
N GLU A 291 25.70 -1.56 25.15
CA GLU A 291 25.39 -1.88 26.55
C GLU A 291 26.13 -3.14 27.02
N LYS A 292 26.17 -4.21 26.21
CA LYS A 292 26.95 -5.41 26.53
C LYS A 292 28.45 -5.13 26.65
N GLN A 293 29.01 -4.30 25.76
CA GLN A 293 30.42 -3.89 25.86
C GLN A 293 30.68 -3.05 27.10
N LYS A 294 29.77 -2.13 27.45
CA LYS A 294 29.86 -1.31 28.67
C LYS A 294 29.83 -2.19 29.92
N ALA A 295 28.87 -3.11 30.03
CA ALA A 295 28.79 -4.05 31.15
C ALA A 295 30.04 -4.94 31.27
N PHE A 296 30.61 -5.36 30.14
CA PHE A 296 31.87 -6.12 30.12
C PHE A 296 33.06 -5.26 30.60
N ALA A 297 33.14 -4.00 30.17
CA ALA A 297 34.16 -3.06 30.63
C ALA A 297 34.04 -2.79 32.14
N ASP A 298 32.82 -2.61 32.67
CA ASP A 298 32.56 -2.42 34.10
C ASP A 298 33.01 -3.63 34.92
N MET A 299 32.73 -4.85 34.44
CA MET A 299 33.19 -6.10 35.07
C MET A 299 34.71 -6.23 35.08
N LEU A 300 35.39 -5.80 34.00
CA LEU A 300 36.85 -5.76 33.96
C LEU A 300 37.42 -4.71 34.93
N ALA A 301 36.79 -3.54 35.03
CA ALA A 301 37.19 -2.48 35.96
C ALA A 301 37.03 -2.92 37.43
N GLU A 302 35.95 -3.62 37.77
CA GLU A 302 35.76 -4.20 39.11
C GLU A 302 36.84 -5.24 39.44
N LYS A 303 37.19 -6.11 38.48
CA LYS A 303 38.29 -7.08 38.64
C LYS A 303 39.64 -6.38 38.83
N LEU A 304 39.90 -5.31 38.08
CA LEU A 304 41.10 -4.50 38.21
C LEU A 304 41.19 -3.88 39.61
N GLN A 305 40.09 -3.33 40.13
CA GLN A 305 40.03 -2.76 41.47
C GLN A 305 40.33 -3.82 42.54
N LYS A 306 39.75 -5.02 42.43
CA LYS A 306 40.04 -6.14 43.35
C LYS A 306 41.51 -6.55 43.32
N ARG A 307 42.11 -6.66 42.13
CA ARG A 307 43.55 -6.98 41.98
C ARG A 307 44.46 -5.91 42.57
N ASN A 308 44.11 -4.63 42.40
CA ASN A 308 44.83 -3.53 43.03
C ASN A 308 44.74 -3.57 44.57
N ALA A 309 43.58 -3.93 45.11
CA ALA A 309 43.41 -4.12 46.55
C ALA A 309 44.25 -5.30 47.07
N ASP A 310 44.25 -6.43 46.35
CA ASP A 310 45.08 -7.60 46.68
C ASP A 310 46.57 -7.26 46.68
N LYS A 311 47.04 -6.54 45.66
CA LYS A 311 48.42 -6.03 45.58
C LYS A 311 48.77 -5.18 46.80
N SER A 312 47.94 -4.19 47.12
CA SER A 312 48.17 -3.31 48.27
C SER A 312 48.21 -4.06 49.59
N ASN A 313 47.35 -5.06 49.77
CA ASN A 313 47.35 -5.90 50.98
C ASN A 313 48.63 -6.75 51.09
N LEU A 314 49.09 -7.35 50.00
CA LEU A 314 50.35 -8.09 49.98
C LEU A 314 51.55 -7.19 50.28
N GLU A 315 51.60 -5.98 49.70
CA GLU A 315 52.66 -5.00 49.96
C GLU A 315 52.70 -4.57 51.44
N LYS A 316 51.53 -4.40 52.09
CA LYS A 316 51.45 -4.13 53.53
C LYS A 316 52.01 -5.28 54.37
N ILE A 317 51.71 -6.53 54.01
CA ILE A 317 52.24 -7.71 54.71
C ILE A 317 53.77 -7.77 54.55
N ILE A 318 54.29 -7.54 53.33
CA ILE A 318 55.73 -7.49 53.07
C ILE A 318 56.40 -6.38 53.89
N ALA A 319 55.81 -5.18 53.94
CA ALA A 319 56.34 -4.07 54.73
C ALA A 319 56.41 -4.43 56.22
N ALA A 320 55.33 -5.00 56.78
CA ALA A 320 55.31 -5.45 58.17
C ALA A 320 56.37 -6.52 58.46
N LYS A 321 56.59 -7.47 57.54
CA LYS A 321 57.66 -8.48 57.64
C LYS A 321 59.06 -7.84 57.61
N ARG A 322 59.28 -6.87 56.72
CA ARG A 322 60.54 -6.11 56.62
C ARG A 322 60.83 -5.29 57.87
N GLU A 323 59.81 -4.74 58.53
CA GLU A 323 59.96 -4.03 59.80
C GLU A 323 60.20 -4.97 60.99
N PHE A 324 59.67 -6.20 60.92
CA PHE A 324 59.84 -7.20 61.98
C PHE A 324 61.23 -7.83 61.97
N ARG A 325 61.84 -8.02 60.79
CA ARG A 325 63.16 -8.64 60.62
C ARG A 325 64.28 -7.96 61.45
N PRO A 326 64.47 -6.62 61.41
CA PRO A 326 65.47 -5.94 62.23
C PRO A 326 65.29 -6.16 63.74
N LYS A 327 64.05 -6.33 64.21
CA LYS A 327 63.78 -6.60 65.64
C LYS A 327 64.26 -7.99 66.05
N LEU A 328 64.21 -8.97 65.13
CA LEU A 328 64.78 -10.29 65.34
C LEU A 328 66.31 -10.25 65.29
N GLU A 329 66.90 -9.50 64.36
CA GLU A 329 68.35 -9.30 64.28
C GLU A 329 68.90 -8.63 65.54
N GLN A 330 68.24 -7.57 66.03
CA GLN A 330 68.61 -6.92 67.28
C GLN A 330 68.49 -7.87 68.48
N ARG A 331 67.45 -8.72 68.52
CA ARG A 331 67.33 -9.74 69.56
C ARG A 331 68.48 -10.74 69.49
N LEU A 332 68.88 -11.15 68.30
CA LEU A 332 69.99 -12.08 68.08
C LEU A 332 71.32 -11.44 68.54
N GLU A 333 71.55 -10.17 68.23
CA GLU A 333 72.72 -9.40 68.68
C GLU A 333 72.76 -9.31 70.22
N HIS A 334 71.65 -8.94 70.87
CA HIS A 334 71.58 -8.92 72.33
C HIS A 334 71.82 -10.31 72.97
N GLN A 335 71.35 -11.38 72.32
CA GLN A 335 71.60 -12.75 72.78
C GLN A 335 73.07 -13.14 72.59
N GLN A 336 73.72 -12.73 71.51
CA GLN A 336 75.15 -12.92 71.28
C GLN A 336 75.99 -12.17 72.33
N ASP A 337 75.65 -10.92 72.64
CA ASP A 337 76.33 -10.15 73.70
C ASP A 337 76.17 -10.81 75.08
N TYR A 338 74.98 -11.33 75.37
CA TYR A 338 74.74 -12.07 76.61
C TYR A 338 75.50 -13.39 76.65
N LEU A 339 75.57 -14.11 75.53
CA LEU A 339 76.33 -15.33 75.39
C LEU A 339 77.83 -15.10 75.61
N ASN A 340 78.40 -14.03 75.03
CA ASN A 340 79.80 -13.65 75.24
C ASN A 340 80.09 -13.40 76.73
N LYS A 341 79.21 -12.67 77.44
CA LYS A 341 79.34 -12.47 78.90
C LYS A 341 79.28 -13.78 79.68
N LEU A 342 78.45 -14.74 79.27
CA LEU A 342 78.41 -16.04 79.90
C LEU A 342 79.69 -16.84 79.69
N TYR A 343 80.33 -16.71 78.52
CA TYR A 343 81.65 -17.29 78.25
C TYR A 343 82.75 -16.60 79.08
N ASP A 344 82.77 -15.27 79.16
CA ASP A 344 83.70 -14.53 80.02
C ASP A 344 83.57 -14.96 81.49
N ASP A 345 82.33 -15.03 82.00
CA ASP A 345 82.04 -15.51 83.37
C ASP A 345 82.49 -16.98 83.56
N LEU A 346 82.35 -17.81 82.54
CA LEU A 346 82.74 -19.22 82.57
C LEU A 346 84.26 -19.36 82.65
N ASP A 347 85.00 -18.57 81.87
CA ASP A 347 86.46 -18.54 81.88
C ASP A 347 86.98 -18.06 83.24
N GLU A 348 86.37 -17.02 83.82
CA GLU A 348 86.70 -16.59 85.19
C GLU A 348 86.45 -17.67 86.25
N LEU A 349 85.35 -18.43 86.11
CA LEU A 349 85.04 -19.52 87.04
C LEU A 349 86.00 -20.70 86.88
N GLN A 350 86.46 -20.98 85.65
CA GLN A 350 87.48 -21.99 85.38
C GLN A 350 88.82 -21.58 86.00
N GLU A 351 89.25 -20.33 85.85
CA GLU A 351 90.48 -19.83 86.48
C GLU A 351 90.41 -19.91 88.02
N LYS A 352 89.24 -19.57 88.59
CA LYS A 352 88.97 -19.71 90.04
C LYS A 352 88.94 -21.17 90.50
N HIS A 353 88.42 -22.08 89.69
CA HIS A 353 88.44 -23.53 89.94
C HIS A 353 89.86 -24.09 89.94
N ASP A 354 90.66 -23.72 88.95
CA ASP A 354 92.04 -24.17 88.77
C ASP A 354 92.95 -23.69 89.91
N SER A 355 92.72 -22.47 90.40
CA SER A 355 93.46 -21.85 91.50
C SER A 355 92.93 -22.23 92.91
N ALA A 356 91.81 -22.94 93.00
CA ALA A 356 91.20 -23.33 94.26
C ALA A 356 92.07 -24.34 95.05
N ARG A 357 92.44 -23.96 96.28
CA ARG A 357 93.29 -24.80 97.15
C ARG A 357 92.52 -25.80 98.01
N THR A 358 91.20 -25.69 98.11
CA THR A 358 90.36 -26.56 98.95
C THR A 358 89.34 -27.34 98.12
N PRO A 359 89.11 -28.65 98.42
CA PRO A 359 88.15 -29.47 97.69
C PRO A 359 86.73 -28.89 97.66
N ASN A 360 86.24 -28.35 98.78
CA ASN A 360 84.91 -27.75 98.86
C ASN A 360 84.76 -26.51 97.97
N LEU A 361 85.82 -25.73 97.80
CA LEU A 361 85.79 -24.57 96.90
C LEU A 361 85.77 -25.02 95.44
N ARG A 362 86.52 -26.08 95.12
CA ARG A 362 86.55 -26.68 93.79
C ARG A 362 85.18 -27.24 93.38
N GLU A 363 84.55 -28.02 94.25
CA GLU A 363 83.20 -28.60 94.02
C GLU A 363 82.15 -27.49 93.79
N ARG A 364 82.18 -26.41 94.59
CA ARG A 364 81.30 -25.26 94.37
C ARG A 364 81.54 -24.54 93.04
N MET A 365 82.79 -24.45 92.60
CA MET A 365 83.09 -23.88 91.27
C MET A 365 82.62 -24.81 90.14
N GLU A 366 82.68 -26.14 90.31
CA GLU A 366 82.14 -27.10 89.34
C GLU A 366 80.63 -26.94 89.16
N GLU A 367 79.88 -26.81 90.26
CA GLU A 367 78.42 -26.56 90.20
C GLU A 367 78.10 -25.25 89.46
N LEU A 368 78.85 -24.18 89.71
CA LEU A 368 78.67 -22.89 89.03
C LEU A 368 79.05 -22.98 87.55
N ILE A 369 80.13 -23.68 87.21
CA ILE A 369 80.56 -23.96 85.83
C ILE A 369 79.47 -24.73 85.08
N GLU A 370 78.93 -25.78 85.67
CA GLU A 370 77.89 -26.61 85.03
C GLU A 370 76.58 -25.82 84.86
N SER A 371 76.20 -25.01 85.85
CA SER A 371 75.08 -24.07 85.75
C SER A 371 75.26 -23.07 84.60
N LYS A 372 76.47 -22.49 84.45
CA LYS A 372 76.80 -21.58 83.35
C LYS A 372 76.75 -22.28 81.98
N LYS A 373 77.30 -23.50 81.87
CA LYS A 373 77.20 -24.33 80.65
C LYS A 373 75.74 -24.62 80.28
N GLY A 374 74.90 -24.96 81.25
CA GLY A 374 73.47 -25.14 81.03
C GLY A 374 72.80 -23.87 80.48
N ARG A 375 73.14 -22.70 81.03
CA ARG A 375 72.61 -21.42 80.57
C ARG A 375 73.11 -21.05 79.16
N ILE A 376 74.37 -21.32 78.86
CA ILE A 376 74.96 -21.17 77.51
C ILE A 376 74.16 -22.00 76.50
N ALA A 377 73.94 -23.29 76.78
CA ALA A 377 73.19 -24.18 75.89
C ALA A 377 71.73 -23.70 75.66
N GLU A 378 71.08 -23.15 76.68
CA GLU A 378 69.74 -22.56 76.57
C GLU A 378 69.75 -21.34 75.64
N VAL A 379 70.70 -20.42 75.82
CA VAL A 379 70.84 -19.21 74.98
C VAL A 379 71.16 -19.58 73.53
N GLU A 380 72.07 -20.54 73.29
CA GLU A 380 72.39 -21.02 71.95
C GLU A 380 71.18 -21.66 71.25
N SER A 381 70.37 -22.43 71.99
CA SER A 381 69.12 -22.99 71.47
C SER A 381 68.12 -21.90 71.09
N ASP A 382 67.97 -20.89 71.95
CA ASP A 382 67.11 -19.74 71.70
C ASP A 382 67.57 -18.93 70.47
N MET A 383 68.87 -18.71 70.32
CA MET A 383 69.48 -18.03 69.17
C MET A 383 69.19 -18.78 67.87
N LYS A 384 69.38 -20.11 67.84
CA LYS A 384 68.99 -20.95 66.68
C LYS A 384 67.51 -20.81 66.35
N GLY A 385 66.65 -20.68 67.37
CA GLY A 385 65.23 -20.40 67.21
C GLY A 385 64.95 -19.03 66.57
N VAL A 386 65.71 -18.00 66.94
CA VAL A 386 65.62 -16.65 66.35
C VAL A 386 66.15 -16.63 64.92
N GLU A 387 67.29 -17.25 64.64
CA GLU A 387 67.87 -17.40 63.29
C GLU A 387 66.88 -18.09 62.34
N LYS A 388 66.25 -19.18 62.80
CA LYS A 388 65.22 -19.87 62.02
C LYS A 388 64.06 -18.92 61.68
N ARG A 389 63.59 -18.13 62.64
CA ARG A 389 62.52 -17.14 62.40
C ARG A 389 62.94 -16.04 61.42
N ILE A 390 64.20 -15.61 61.44
CA ILE A 390 64.73 -14.66 60.45
C ILE A 390 64.67 -15.28 59.06
N ASN A 391 65.15 -16.52 58.91
CA ASN A 391 65.10 -17.25 57.64
C ASN A 391 63.66 -17.48 57.13
N ASP A 392 62.72 -17.80 58.04
CA ASP A 392 61.31 -17.94 57.71
C ASP A 392 60.72 -16.61 57.21
N VAL A 393 61.07 -15.48 57.86
CA VAL A 393 60.65 -14.14 57.45
C VAL A 393 61.22 -13.77 56.08
N ASP A 394 62.50 -14.07 55.81
CA ASP A 394 63.13 -13.81 54.52
C ASP A 394 62.49 -14.66 53.40
N THR A 395 62.20 -15.93 53.69
CA THR A 395 61.46 -16.81 52.77
C THR A 395 60.07 -16.25 52.49
N ASP A 396 59.31 -15.88 53.51
CA ASP A 396 57.98 -15.27 53.34
C ASP A 396 58.02 -13.99 52.49
N ILE A 397 59.01 -13.12 52.71
CA ILE A 397 59.19 -11.88 51.93
C ILE A 397 59.41 -12.21 50.45
N THR A 398 60.26 -13.19 50.14
CA THR A 398 60.53 -13.59 48.75
C THR A 398 59.30 -14.21 48.08
N GLU A 399 58.59 -15.12 48.76
CA GLU A 399 57.38 -15.75 48.23
C GLU A 399 56.23 -14.75 48.01
N LEU A 400 56.00 -13.85 48.98
CA LEU A 400 55.01 -12.79 48.85
C LEU A 400 55.40 -11.81 47.74
N GLY A 401 56.69 -11.49 47.58
CA GLY A 401 57.20 -10.69 46.48
C GLY A 401 56.90 -11.31 45.11
N ALA A 402 57.10 -12.62 44.96
CA ALA A 402 56.74 -13.35 43.74
C ALA A 402 55.22 -13.34 43.49
N LYS A 403 54.39 -13.41 44.53
CA LYS A 403 52.92 -13.27 44.40
C LYS A 403 52.52 -11.86 43.95
N VAL A 404 53.16 -10.81 44.47
CA VAL A 404 52.93 -9.42 44.04
C VAL A 404 53.27 -9.26 42.56
N ALA A 405 54.41 -9.79 42.10
CA ALA A 405 54.79 -9.73 40.68
C ALA A 405 53.70 -10.35 39.77
N LYS A 406 53.20 -11.54 40.11
CA LYS A 406 52.10 -12.19 39.37
C LYS A 406 50.81 -11.36 39.37
N VAL A 407 50.49 -10.67 40.47
CA VAL A 407 49.32 -9.78 40.53
C VAL A 407 49.52 -8.56 39.63
N VAL A 408 50.73 -7.99 39.60
CA VAL A 408 51.08 -6.86 38.71
C VAL A 408 50.95 -7.25 37.23
N ASP A 409 51.44 -8.42 36.83
CA ASP A 409 51.28 -8.92 35.47
C ASP A 409 49.78 -9.05 35.11
N GLY A 410 48.99 -9.62 36.02
CA GLY A 410 47.54 -9.73 35.84
C GLY A 410 46.79 -8.38 35.77
N ILE A 411 47.28 -7.35 36.48
CA ILE A 411 46.77 -5.97 36.38
C ILE A 411 47.05 -5.40 34.99
N ALA A 412 48.29 -5.51 34.50
CA ALA A 412 48.67 -5.01 33.17
C ALA A 412 47.87 -5.67 32.04
N GLU A 413 47.61 -6.99 32.14
CA GLU A 413 46.72 -7.69 31.20
C GLU A 413 45.28 -7.16 31.23
N LEU A 414 44.73 -6.88 32.42
CA LEU A 414 43.39 -6.33 32.57
C LEU A 414 43.29 -4.91 32.02
N GLU A 415 44.26 -4.05 32.29
CA GLU A 415 44.34 -2.69 31.73
C GLU A 415 44.36 -2.71 30.20
N THR A 416 45.18 -3.59 29.61
CA THR A 416 45.23 -3.80 28.15
C THR A 416 43.86 -4.21 27.60
N LYS A 417 43.19 -5.19 28.23
CA LYS A 417 41.85 -5.65 27.80
C LYS A 417 40.79 -4.56 27.91
N ILE A 418 40.84 -3.72 28.95
CA ILE A 418 39.91 -2.60 29.11
C ILE A 418 40.10 -1.60 27.97
N LEU A 419 41.34 -1.26 27.63
CA LEU A 419 41.64 -0.35 26.51
C LEU A 419 41.15 -0.91 25.18
N GLU A 420 41.33 -2.20 24.92
CA GLU A 420 40.82 -2.85 23.71
C GLU A 420 39.29 -2.80 23.61
N VAL A 421 38.58 -3.06 24.71
CA VAL A 421 37.11 -2.99 24.74
C VAL A 421 36.63 -1.57 24.51
N GLN A 422 37.26 -0.58 25.16
CA GLN A 422 36.93 0.83 24.97
C GLN A 422 37.24 1.32 23.54
N ALA A 423 38.34 0.85 22.95
CA ALA A 423 38.67 1.14 21.56
C ALA A 423 37.62 0.55 20.60
N LYS A 424 37.17 -0.69 20.84
CA LYS A 424 36.09 -1.32 20.06
C LYS A 424 34.78 -0.56 20.17
N MET A 425 34.46 0.05 21.32
CA MET A 425 33.27 0.88 21.48
C MET A 425 33.34 2.21 20.74
N LYS A 426 34.54 2.80 20.60
CA LYS A 426 34.76 4.08 19.90
C LYS A 426 34.92 3.91 18.39
N ALA A 427 35.41 2.76 17.94
CA ALA A 427 35.52 2.48 16.52
C ALA A 427 34.11 2.31 15.92
N PRO A 428 33.75 3.07 14.86
CA PRO A 428 32.55 2.75 14.11
C PRO A 428 32.70 1.31 13.62
N ARG A 429 31.69 0.48 13.86
CA ARG A 429 31.66 -0.90 13.33
C ARG A 429 32.10 -0.83 11.86
N PRO A 430 33.09 -1.61 11.41
CA PRO A 430 33.23 -1.84 9.98
C PRO A 430 31.85 -2.33 9.54
N ALA A 431 31.25 -1.64 8.57
CA ALA A 431 29.95 -2.01 8.03
C ALA A 431 30.04 -3.47 7.58
N GLY A 432 29.56 -4.37 8.43
CA GLY A 432 29.63 -5.81 8.22
C GLY A 432 28.87 -6.14 6.95
N ARG A 433 29.59 -6.76 6.03
CA ARG A 433 29.14 -7.33 4.75
C ARG A 433 27.97 -8.30 4.92
#